data_AF-A0A534ZJZ8-F1
#
_entry.id   AF-A0A534ZJZ8-F1
#
_cell.length_a   1.000
_cell.length_b   1.000
_cell.length_c   1.000
_cell.angle_alpha   90.00
_cell.angle_beta   90.00
_cell.angle_gamma   90.00
#
_symmetry.space_group_name_H-M   'P 1'
#
loop_
_entity.id
_entity.type
_entity.pdbx_description
1 polymer ?
#
loop_
_entity_poly.entity_id
_entity_poly.type
_entity_poly.pdbx_seq_one_letter_code
_entity_poly.pdbx_strand_id
1 'polypeptide(L)' 'MAAMICPTCGIEMNHHAEKLVLPSGPHEASSVDPVLGGMIEELHTCPRCGSGASRRAEPTRGE' A
#
# COMPACT_ATOMS: atom_id res chain seq x y z
N MET A 1 3.79 3.52 -10.62
CA MET A 1 2.80 3.67 -9.53
C MET A 1 2.65 5.14 -9.21
N ALA A 2 1.44 5.62 -8.91
CA ALA A 2 1.21 7.04 -8.63
C ALA A 2 1.59 7.39 -7.18
N ALA A 3 2.29 8.52 -6.99
CA ALA A 3 2.64 9.04 -5.67
C ALA A 3 1.38 9.29 -4.82
N MET A 4 1.47 9.03 -3.51
CA MET A 4 0.37 9.37 -2.58
C MET A 4 0.52 10.82 -2.13
N ILE A 5 -0.55 11.61 -2.28
CA ILE A 5 -0.55 13.02 -1.87
C ILE A 5 -1.31 13.16 -0.55
N CYS A 6 -0.69 13.84 0.42
CA CYS A 6 -1.31 14.13 1.70
C CYS A 6 -2.54 15.03 1.49
N PRO A 7 -3.76 14.61 1.90
CA PRO A 7 -4.96 15.41 1.68
C PRO A 7 -4.97 16.71 2.51
N THR A 8 -4.16 16.77 3.57
CA THR A 8 -4.04 17.96 4.43
C THR A 8 -2.98 18.93 3.95
N CYS A 9 -1.82 18.45 3.50
CA CYS A 9 -0.67 19.30 3.15
C CYS A 9 -0.50 19.51 1.64
N GLY A 10 -1.12 18.69 0.80
CA GLY A 10 -0.98 18.74 -0.66
C GLY A 10 0.41 18.33 -1.17
N ILE A 11 1.24 17.67 -0.34
CA ILE A 11 2.58 17.20 -0.71
C ILE A 11 2.64 15.68 -0.82
N GLU A 12 3.64 15.19 -1.54
CA GLU A 12 3.93 13.76 -1.61
C GLU A 12 4.25 13.18 -0.23
N MET A 13 3.67 12.01 0.04
CA MET A 13 3.88 11.24 1.26
C MET A 13 4.99 10.21 1.05
N ASN A 14 5.86 10.07 2.04
CA ASN A 14 6.93 9.08 2.01
C ASN A 14 6.33 7.68 2.00
N HIS A 15 6.81 6.82 1.10
CA HIS A 15 6.55 5.38 1.16
C HIS A 15 7.38 4.78 2.30
N HIS A 16 6.75 4.62 3.47
CA HIS A 16 7.45 4.39 4.73
C HIS A 16 7.73 2.91 4.97
N ALA A 17 6.76 2.04 4.65
CA ALA A 17 6.88 0.61 4.84
C ALA A 17 5.96 -0.16 3.89
N GLU A 18 6.27 -1.43 3.69
CA GLU A 18 5.38 -2.41 3.09
C GLU A 18 5.06 -3.49 4.12
N LYS A 19 3.84 -4.02 4.05
CA LYS A 19 3.40 -5.11 4.90
C LYS A 19 2.74 -6.18 4.05
N LEU A 20 3.12 -7.44 4.30
CA LEU A 20 2.35 -8.58 3.81
C LEU A 20 1.09 -8.77 4.66
N VAL A 21 -0.08 -8.72 4.01
CA VAL A 21 -1.39 -8.88 4.63
C VAL A 21 -2.04 -10.15 4.11
N LEU A 22 -2.44 -11.02 5.04
CA LEU A 22 -3.19 -12.24 4.71
C LEU A 22 -4.65 -11.90 4.41
N PRO A 23 -5.30 -12.61 3.47
CA PRO A 23 -6.71 -12.42 3.18
C PRO A 23 -7.56 -12.72 4.42
N SER A 24 -8.44 -11.80 4.78
CA SER A 24 -9.37 -11.95 5.91
C SER A 24 -10.72 -12.54 5.49
N GLY A 25 -10.96 -12.65 4.17
CA GLY A 25 -12.19 -13.22 3.62
C GLY A 25 -12.10 -13.50 2.11
N PRO A 26 -13.13 -14.14 1.54
CA PRO A 26 -13.11 -14.62 0.16
C PRO A 26 -13.00 -13.51 -0.89
N HIS A 27 -13.45 -12.29 -0.58
CA HIS A 27 -13.34 -11.16 -1.49
C HIS A 27 -11.88 -10.74 -1.74
N GLU A 28 -10.98 -10.99 -0.79
CA GLU A 28 -9.57 -10.62 -0.90
C GLU A 28 -8.71 -11.73 -1.53
N ALA A 29 -9.24 -12.96 -1.64
CA ALA A 29 -8.52 -14.10 -2.19
C ALA A 29 -8.04 -13.85 -3.63
N SER A 30 -8.82 -13.14 -4.43
CA SER A 30 -8.50 -12.79 -5.82
C SER A 30 -7.32 -11.82 -5.97
N SER A 31 -6.92 -11.16 -4.89
CA SER A 31 -5.82 -10.20 -4.88
C SER A 31 -4.54 -10.77 -4.29
N VAL A 32 -4.57 -12.01 -3.80
CA VAL A 32 -3.41 -12.70 -3.21
C VAL A 32 -2.34 -12.93 -4.27
N ASP A 33 -1.14 -12.46 -3.98
CA ASP A 33 0.04 -12.83 -4.73
C ASP A 33 0.39 -14.30 -4.43
N PRO A 34 0.49 -15.17 -5.44
CA PRO A 34 0.70 -16.60 -5.24
C PRO A 34 2.11 -16.95 -4.72
N VAL A 35 3.10 -16.07 -4.89
CA VAL A 35 4.47 -16.26 -4.41
C VAL A 35 4.56 -15.88 -2.93
N LEU A 36 3.94 -14.76 -2.56
CA LEU A 36 3.99 -14.25 -1.18
C LEU A 36 2.94 -14.90 -0.27
N GLY A 37 1.87 -15.47 -0.85
CA GLY A 37 0.75 -16.04 -0.09
C GLY A 37 -0.13 -14.97 0.60
N GLY A 38 0.01 -13.72 0.19
CA GLY A 38 -0.75 -12.59 0.73
C GLY A 38 -0.73 -11.40 -0.22
N MET A 39 -1.10 -10.24 0.27
CA MET A 39 -1.15 -8.99 -0.49
C MET A 39 -0.23 -7.96 0.15
N ILE A 40 0.47 -7.18 -0.67
CA ILE A 40 1.26 -6.07 -0.15
C ILE A 40 0.35 -4.86 0.14
N GLU A 41 0.47 -4.33 1.35
CA GLU A 41 -0.07 -3.04 1.76
C GLU A 41 1.08 -2.05 1.93
N GLU A 42 1.02 -0.97 1.17
CA GLU A 42 1.93 0.17 1.25
C GLU A 42 1.46 1.09 2.38
N LEU A 43 2.37 1.47 3.28
CA LEU A 43 2.12 2.48 4.30
C LEU A 43 2.88 3.75 3.95
N HIS A 44 2.15 4.85 3.91
CA HIS A 44 2.67 6.17 3.60
C HIS A 44 2.54 7.11 4.80
N THR A 45 3.50 8.02 4.96
CA THR A 45 3.47 9.04 6.00
C THR A 45 3.84 10.41 5.44
N CYS A 46 3.05 11.43 5.77
CA CYS A 46 3.31 12.80 5.36
C CYS A 46 4.52 13.35 6.13
N PRO A 47 5.60 13.77 5.46
CA PRO A 47 6.80 14.30 6.15
C PRO A 47 6.57 15.65 6.81
N ARG A 48 5.47 16.35 6.50
CA ARG A 48 5.15 17.67 7.07
C ARG A 48 4.27 17.60 8.32
N CYS A 49 3.19 16.83 8.28
CA CYS A 49 2.20 16.78 9.36
C CYS A 49 2.12 15.44 10.09
N GLY A 50 2.85 14.41 9.63
CA GLY A 50 2.87 13.08 10.25
C GLY A 50 1.63 12.22 9.98
N SER A 51 0.65 12.69 9.22
CA SER A 51 -0.53 11.89 8.87
C SER A 51 -0.14 10.63 8.10
N GLY A 52 -0.74 9.50 8.46
CA GLY A 52 -0.55 8.22 7.80
C GLY A 52 -1.70 7.87 6.86
N ALA A 53 -1.41 7.08 5.82
CA ALA A 53 -2.40 6.47 4.94
C ALA A 53 -1.83 5.18 4.36
N SER A 54 -2.68 4.26 3.92
CA SER A 54 -2.26 3.02 3.27
C SER A 54 -3.01 2.76 1.97
N ARG A 55 -2.44 1.89 1.13
CA ARG A 55 -3.13 1.34 -0.04
C ARG A 55 -2.62 -0.07 -0.35
N ARG A 56 -3.46 -0.83 -1.04
CA ARG A 56 -3.02 -2.08 -1.69
C ARG A 56 -2.04 -1.75 -2.80
N ALA A 57 -0.88 -2.39 -2.78
CA ALA A 57 -0.01 -2.42 -3.95
C ALA A 57 -0.74 -3.17 -5.06
N GLU A 58 -0.65 -2.67 -6.28
CA GLU A 58 -1.01 -3.49 -7.45
C GLU A 58 0.05 -4.58 -7.59
N PRO A 59 -0.33 -5.84 -7.86
CA PRO A 59 0.64 -6.88 -8.13
C PRO A 59 1.50 -6.43 -9.30
N THR A 60 2.80 -6.28 -9.07
CA THR A 60 3.76 -5.97 -10.12
C THR A 60 3.68 -7.10 -11.14
N ARG A 61 3.13 -6.83 -12.33
CA ARG A 61 3.33 -7.72 -13.48
C ARG A 61 4.84 -7.73 -13.72
N GLY A 62 5.47 -8.86 -13.41
CA GLY A 62 6.93 -8.99 -13.38
C GLY A 62 7.59 -8.42 -14.63
N GLU A 63 8.72 -7.74 -14.42
CA GLU A 63 9.77 -7.53 -15.42
C GLU A 63 10.64 -8.78 -15.54
#